data_AF-A0A0G1H9N9-F1
#
_entry.id   AF-A0A0G1H9N9-F1
#
_cell.length_a   1.000
_cell.length_b   1.000
_cell.length_c   1.000
_cell.angle_alpha   90.00
_cell.angle_beta   90.00
_cell.angle_gamma   90.00
#
_symmetry.space_group_name_H-M   'P 1'
#
loop_
_entity.id
_entity.type
_entity.pdbx_description
1 polymer ?
#
loop_
_entity_poly.entity_id
_entity_poly.type
_entity_poly.pdbx_seq_one_letter_code
_entity_poly.pdbx_strand_id
1 'polypeptide(L)'
;MKNLKKQSGLGITFDTDTISLGKGVVSEPMHARSLEDARPYLMDKKATSRRKNLYLMYRDVHQQKDEQIFRTNKIRYDITVIFPGTIGGKDGEYIRTIGHTHPAAEVYEVLSGNALFALQQTGKKTNDVFYIAANKGEKVLIPSQYTHITINIGSEPLILADLFADFVQSDYSDTKKNRGVAYWVLPPAWEQTGFTLAENTAYKNVGETSFGVPAELSSLNIPFNTPLYTLFVEDPKRFSFLTKKKDEVSIVKKTPLFEVNWQGKLA
;
A
#
# COMPACT_ATOMS: atom_id res chain seq x y z
N MET A 1 -21.84 -8.45 -0.88
CA MET A 1 -21.42 -7.87 0.41
C MET A 1 -20.38 -8.73 1.13
N LYS A 2 -19.16 -8.21 1.32
CA LYS A 2 -18.06 -8.79 2.11
C LYS A 2 -17.96 -8.06 3.46
N ASN A 3 -18.07 -8.78 4.57
CA ASN A 3 -17.90 -8.22 5.92
C ASN A 3 -16.43 -8.25 6.32
N LEU A 4 -15.87 -7.10 6.72
CA LEU A 4 -14.46 -6.94 7.07
C LEU A 4 -14.25 -6.69 8.56
N LYS A 5 -15.26 -6.89 9.42
CA LYS A 5 -15.17 -6.57 10.85
C LYS A 5 -14.08 -7.34 11.58
N LYS A 6 -13.91 -8.61 11.23
CA LYS A 6 -12.85 -9.44 11.82
C LYS A 6 -11.46 -8.99 11.38
N GLN A 7 -11.32 -8.49 10.15
CA GLN A 7 -10.03 -8.10 9.57
C GLN A 7 -9.62 -6.70 9.96
N SER A 8 -10.55 -5.76 9.98
CA SER A 8 -10.28 -4.34 10.25
C SER A 8 -10.44 -3.94 11.72
N GLY A 9 -11.12 -4.75 12.54
CA GLY A 9 -11.55 -4.31 13.88
C GLY A 9 -12.72 -3.31 13.87
N LEU A 10 -13.16 -2.86 12.68
CA LEU A 10 -14.21 -1.87 12.49
C LEU A 10 -15.47 -2.47 11.90
N GLY A 11 -16.63 -1.88 12.16
CA GLY A 11 -17.89 -2.31 11.57
C GLY A 11 -18.04 -1.96 10.09
N ILE A 12 -17.12 -2.35 9.21
CA ILE A 12 -17.15 -2.00 7.79
C ILE A 12 -17.52 -3.20 6.90
N THR A 13 -18.17 -2.90 5.78
CA THR A 13 -18.49 -3.88 4.74
C THR A 13 -18.11 -3.34 3.37
N PHE A 14 -17.79 -4.23 2.43
CA PHE A 14 -17.55 -3.89 1.04
C PHE A 14 -18.66 -4.49 0.17
N ASP A 15 -19.36 -3.65 -0.58
CA ASP A 15 -20.39 -4.08 -1.53
C ASP A 15 -20.48 -3.11 -2.70
N THR A 16 -20.89 -3.58 -3.88
CA THR A 16 -21.11 -2.74 -5.08
C THR A 16 -19.98 -1.71 -5.32
N ASP A 17 -18.73 -2.17 -5.25
CA ASP A 17 -17.54 -1.34 -5.44
C ASP A 17 -17.33 -0.20 -4.41
N THR A 18 -17.96 -0.25 -3.23
CA THR A 18 -17.79 0.78 -2.19
C THR A 18 -17.67 0.17 -0.78
N ILE A 19 -17.06 0.91 0.15
CA ILE A 19 -17.10 0.61 1.58
C ILE A 19 -18.35 1.26 2.17
N SER A 20 -19.09 0.50 2.97
CA SER A 20 -20.15 1.01 3.84
C SER A 20 -19.67 0.99 5.29
N LEU A 21 -19.79 2.14 5.95
CA LEU A 21 -19.42 2.32 7.35
C LEU A 21 -20.59 1.95 8.26
N GLY A 22 -20.35 1.06 9.22
CA GLY A 22 -21.34 0.67 10.21
C GLY A 22 -21.51 1.72 11.31
N LYS A 23 -22.42 1.43 12.24
CA LYS A 23 -22.77 2.32 13.34
C LYS A 23 -21.53 2.81 14.12
N GLY A 24 -21.39 4.13 14.20
CA GLY A 24 -20.32 4.80 14.97
C GLY A 24 -18.98 4.92 14.23
N VAL A 25 -18.83 4.29 13.06
CA VAL A 25 -17.64 4.43 12.22
C VAL A 25 -17.81 5.66 11.34
N VAL A 26 -16.84 6.56 11.39
CA VAL A 26 -16.80 7.81 10.63
C VAL A 26 -15.56 7.85 9.74
N SER A 27 -15.60 8.67 8.70
CA SER A 27 -14.46 8.97 7.83
C SER A 27 -14.64 10.34 7.20
N GLU A 28 -13.58 10.87 6.59
CA GLU A 28 -13.71 11.91 5.57
C GLU A 28 -14.54 11.40 4.38
N PRO A 29 -15.05 12.30 3.52
CA PRO A 29 -15.70 11.91 2.27
C PRO A 29 -14.80 10.99 1.43
N MET A 30 -15.41 9.97 0.83
CA MET A 30 -14.69 9.05 -0.05
C MET A 30 -14.13 9.81 -1.26
N HIS A 31 -12.87 9.51 -1.58
CA HIS A 31 -12.20 10.04 -2.76
C HIS A 31 -11.85 8.90 -3.72
N ALA A 32 -12.20 9.07 -5.00
CA ALA A 32 -11.81 8.14 -6.05
C ALA A 32 -10.57 8.66 -6.77
N ARG A 33 -9.73 7.73 -7.24
CA ARG A 33 -8.68 8.00 -8.22
C ARG A 33 -9.10 7.39 -9.54
N SER A 34 -9.38 8.25 -10.49
CA SER A 34 -9.79 7.87 -11.84
C SER A 34 -8.60 7.53 -12.73
N LEU A 35 -8.89 6.91 -13.87
CA LEU A 35 -7.91 6.72 -14.94
C LEU A 35 -7.30 8.06 -15.40
N GLU A 36 -8.09 9.14 -15.41
CA GLU A 36 -7.61 10.48 -15.76
C GLU A 36 -6.62 11.01 -14.73
N ASP A 37 -6.92 10.85 -13.44
CA ASP A 37 -6.03 11.28 -12.36
C ASP A 37 -4.69 10.51 -12.41
N ALA A 38 -4.75 9.23 -12.78
CA ALA A 38 -3.58 8.37 -12.89
C ALA A 38 -2.80 8.58 -14.19
N ARG A 39 -3.36 9.24 -15.22
CA ARG A 39 -2.74 9.39 -16.56
C ARG A 39 -1.27 9.83 -16.54
N PRO A 40 -0.87 10.83 -15.73
CA PRO A 40 0.53 11.27 -15.69
C PRO A 40 1.50 10.19 -15.20
N TYR A 41 0.98 9.18 -14.52
CA TYR A 41 1.70 8.11 -13.84
C TYR A 41 1.58 6.77 -14.56
N LEU A 42 0.97 6.65 -15.74
CA LEU A 42 0.81 5.34 -16.38
C LEU A 42 2.05 4.92 -17.18
N MET A 43 2.22 3.62 -17.40
CA MET A 43 3.18 3.04 -18.35
C MET A 43 2.90 3.51 -19.78
N ASP A 44 1.64 3.47 -20.19
CA ASP A 44 1.15 4.10 -21.42
C ASP A 44 0.07 5.13 -21.06
N LYS A 45 0.36 6.41 -21.36
CA LYS A 45 -0.56 7.52 -21.09
C LYS A 45 -1.82 7.50 -21.96
N LYS A 46 -1.84 6.70 -23.03
CA LYS A 46 -3.00 6.55 -23.93
C LYS A 46 -3.82 5.31 -23.61
N ALA A 47 -3.35 4.47 -22.69
CA ALA A 47 -4.04 3.24 -22.33
C ALA A 47 -5.42 3.51 -21.74
N THR A 48 -6.35 2.62 -22.08
CA THR A 48 -7.71 2.60 -21.55
C THR A 48 -7.83 1.54 -20.46
N SER A 49 -8.74 1.76 -19.51
CA SER A 49 -9.16 0.76 -18.55
C SER A 49 -10.65 0.47 -18.71
N ARG A 50 -11.06 -0.75 -18.37
CA ARG A 50 -12.49 -1.11 -18.26
C ARG A 50 -13.18 -0.35 -17.14
N ARG A 51 -12.42 0.16 -16.15
CA ARG A 51 -12.94 0.93 -15.02
C ARG A 51 -12.54 2.39 -15.15
N LYS A 52 -13.51 3.28 -14.86
CA LYS A 52 -13.25 4.72 -14.75
C LYS A 52 -12.45 5.04 -13.48
N ASN A 53 -12.85 4.47 -12.35
CA ASN A 53 -12.15 4.59 -11.07
C ASN A 53 -11.24 3.37 -10.90
N LEU A 54 -9.97 3.63 -10.60
CA LEU A 54 -8.95 2.60 -10.41
C LEU A 54 -8.89 2.16 -8.95
N TYR A 55 -9.03 3.10 -8.02
CA TYR A 55 -9.08 2.83 -6.59
C TYR A 55 -9.84 3.91 -5.84
N LEU A 56 -10.32 3.56 -4.64
CA LEU A 56 -11.05 4.43 -3.72
C LEU A 56 -10.27 4.59 -2.42
N MET A 57 -10.34 5.76 -1.82
CA MET A 57 -9.69 6.09 -0.55
C MET A 57 -10.76 6.60 0.43
N TYR A 58 -10.76 6.03 1.63
CA TYR A 58 -11.53 6.47 2.78
C TYR A 58 -10.52 6.90 3.82
N ARG A 59 -10.46 8.19 4.10
CA ARG A 59 -9.44 8.77 4.97
C ARG A 59 -9.98 8.96 6.37
N ASP A 60 -9.09 8.89 7.35
CA ASP A 60 -9.42 9.12 8.76
C ASP A 60 -10.57 8.23 9.24
N VAL A 61 -10.54 6.94 8.89
CA VAL A 61 -11.58 5.98 9.25
C VAL A 61 -11.39 5.54 10.71
N HIS A 62 -12.35 5.84 11.57
CA HIS A 62 -12.29 5.44 12.98
C HIS A 62 -13.68 5.32 13.61
N GLN A 63 -13.76 4.65 14.76
CA GLN A 63 -14.93 4.75 15.63
C GLN A 63 -14.93 6.12 16.29
N GLN A 64 -16.09 6.78 16.34
CA GLN A 64 -16.25 8.10 16.96
C GLN A 64 -15.77 8.14 18.42
N LYS A 65 -15.94 7.04 19.17
CA LYS A 65 -15.45 6.92 20.56
C LYS A 65 -13.93 6.91 20.69
N ASP A 66 -13.21 6.54 19.63
CA ASP A 66 -11.75 6.39 19.61
C ASP A 66 -11.07 7.65 19.03
N GLU A 67 -11.83 8.67 18.61
CA GLU A 67 -11.32 9.89 17.96
C GLU A 67 -10.18 10.54 18.76
N GLN A 68 -10.37 10.72 20.07
CA GLN A 68 -9.37 11.37 20.92
C GLN A 68 -8.04 10.60 20.94
N ILE A 69 -8.06 9.28 20.75
CA ILE A 69 -6.85 8.44 20.67
C ILE A 69 -6.05 8.81 19.42
N PHE A 70 -6.70 8.87 18.25
CA PHE A 70 -6.05 9.27 17.00
C PHE A 70 -5.49 10.69 17.07
N ARG A 71 -6.28 11.67 17.55
CA ARG A 71 -5.84 13.07 17.64
C ARG A 71 -4.68 13.28 18.60
N THR A 72 -4.74 12.67 19.79
CA THR A 72 -3.67 12.81 20.80
C THR A 72 -2.35 12.23 20.29
N ASN A 73 -2.41 11.12 19.55
CA ASN A 73 -1.22 10.45 19.02
C ASN A 73 -0.82 10.95 17.63
N LYS A 74 -1.58 11.86 17.01
CA LYS A 74 -1.32 12.43 15.68
C LYS A 74 -1.13 11.36 14.61
N ILE A 75 -1.95 10.33 14.66
CA ILE A 75 -1.95 9.21 13.73
C ILE A 75 -3.30 9.20 13.01
N ARG A 76 -3.29 8.74 11.76
CA ARG A 76 -4.47 8.54 10.92
C ARG A 76 -4.54 7.08 10.48
N TYR A 77 -5.76 6.56 10.38
CA TYR A 77 -6.06 5.25 9.80
C TYR A 77 -6.85 5.44 8.50
N ASP A 78 -6.30 4.99 7.38
CA ASP A 78 -6.95 5.09 6.07
C ASP A 78 -7.34 3.69 5.58
N ILE A 79 -8.33 3.64 4.67
CA ILE A 79 -8.71 2.43 3.94
C ILE A 79 -8.64 2.72 2.45
N THR A 80 -7.97 1.84 1.71
CA THR A 80 -7.87 1.92 0.25
C THR A 80 -8.46 0.66 -0.39
N VAL A 81 -9.32 0.84 -1.39
CA VAL A 81 -9.84 -0.24 -2.25
C VAL A 81 -9.21 -0.11 -3.63
N ILE A 82 -8.37 -1.06 -4.04
CA ILE A 82 -7.75 -1.12 -5.36
C ILE A 82 -8.45 -2.18 -6.19
N PHE A 83 -9.02 -1.78 -7.31
CA PHE A 83 -9.80 -2.69 -8.15
C PHE A 83 -8.92 -3.62 -8.99
N PRO A 84 -9.38 -4.83 -9.32
CA PRO A 84 -8.61 -5.79 -10.08
C PRO A 84 -8.62 -5.45 -11.58
N GLY A 85 -7.64 -6.01 -12.29
CA GLY A 85 -7.50 -5.88 -13.74
C GLY A 85 -6.32 -5.03 -14.16
N THR A 86 -6.33 -4.62 -15.43
CA THR A 86 -5.21 -3.91 -16.06
C THR A 86 -5.62 -2.60 -16.71
N ILE A 87 -4.62 -1.78 -16.97
CA ILE A 87 -4.69 -0.54 -17.74
C ILE A 87 -3.93 -0.79 -19.05
N GLY A 88 -4.66 -0.89 -20.17
CA GLY A 88 -4.08 -1.26 -21.47
C GLY A 88 -4.35 -2.71 -21.93
N GLY A 89 -5.24 -3.45 -21.24
CA GLY A 89 -5.59 -4.82 -21.63
C GLY A 89 -4.53 -5.85 -21.23
N LYS A 90 -4.37 -6.93 -21.99
CA LYS A 90 -3.49 -8.06 -21.64
C LYS A 90 -2.00 -7.68 -21.57
N ASP A 91 -1.59 -6.67 -22.34
CA ASP A 91 -0.22 -6.17 -22.43
C ASP A 91 -0.01 -4.91 -21.55
N GLY A 92 -1.03 -4.56 -20.74
CA GLY A 92 -1.06 -3.39 -19.88
C GLY A 92 -0.59 -3.65 -18.45
N GLU A 93 -0.29 -2.59 -17.71
CA GLU A 93 0.08 -2.71 -16.29
C GLU A 93 -1.14 -3.08 -15.43
N TYR A 94 -0.92 -3.81 -14.34
CA TYR A 94 -1.95 -4.02 -13.33
C TYR A 94 -2.41 -2.70 -12.72
N ILE A 95 -3.68 -2.66 -12.30
CA ILE A 95 -4.18 -1.52 -11.53
C ILE A 95 -3.42 -1.40 -10.21
N ARG A 96 -2.98 -0.18 -9.93
CA ARG A 96 -2.16 0.16 -8.75
C ARG A 96 -2.44 1.58 -8.28
N THR A 97 -1.91 1.91 -7.10
CA THR A 97 -1.84 3.31 -6.66
C THR A 97 -0.83 4.10 -7.51
N ILE A 98 -1.02 5.43 -7.59
CA ILE A 98 -0.09 6.33 -8.30
C ILE A 98 1.30 6.42 -7.62
N GLY A 99 1.37 6.03 -6.35
CA GLY A 99 2.59 5.97 -5.56
C GLY A 99 3.08 7.32 -5.05
N HIS A 100 3.77 7.29 -3.91
CA HIS A 100 4.29 8.48 -3.24
C HIS A 100 5.36 8.13 -2.21
N THR A 101 6.05 9.16 -1.71
CA THR A 101 7.00 9.04 -0.60
C THR A 101 6.49 9.75 0.64
N HIS A 102 6.68 9.15 1.82
CA HIS A 102 6.54 9.81 3.10
C HIS A 102 7.90 10.01 3.78
N PRO A 103 8.08 11.11 4.54
CA PRO A 103 9.26 11.34 5.37
C PRO A 103 9.28 10.50 6.66
N ALA A 104 8.17 9.85 7.02
CA ALA A 104 8.02 8.97 8.18
C ALA A 104 7.58 7.57 7.72
N ALA A 105 7.59 6.61 8.63
CA ALA A 105 7.18 5.23 8.34
C ALA A 105 5.65 5.08 8.32
N GLU A 106 5.18 4.05 7.63
CA GLU A 106 3.76 3.66 7.54
C GLU A 106 3.65 2.15 7.80
N VAL A 107 2.53 1.71 8.38
CA VAL A 107 2.23 0.27 8.50
C VAL A 107 0.94 -0.02 7.75
N TYR A 108 1.01 -0.88 6.74
CA TYR A 108 -0.15 -1.37 5.99
C TYR A 108 -0.63 -2.71 6.55
N GLU A 109 -1.91 -2.99 6.39
CA GLU A 109 -2.56 -4.28 6.63
C GLU A 109 -3.42 -4.66 5.43
N VAL A 110 -3.34 -5.91 4.98
CA VAL A 110 -4.21 -6.44 3.92
C VAL A 110 -5.52 -6.93 4.52
N LEU A 111 -6.61 -6.20 4.34
CA LEU A 111 -7.94 -6.59 4.84
C LEU A 111 -8.61 -7.65 3.95
N SER A 112 -8.32 -7.64 2.64
CA SER A 112 -8.88 -8.58 1.66
C SER A 112 -8.07 -8.56 0.37
N GLY A 113 -7.94 -9.71 -0.29
CA GLY A 113 -7.19 -9.85 -1.54
C GLY A 113 -5.71 -10.13 -1.30
N ASN A 114 -4.91 -9.94 -2.36
CA ASN A 114 -3.46 -10.14 -2.35
C ASN A 114 -2.81 -8.87 -2.88
N ALA A 115 -1.90 -8.30 -2.09
CA ALA A 115 -1.17 -7.10 -2.45
C ALA A 115 0.21 -7.46 -3.00
N LEU A 116 0.67 -6.71 -3.98
CA LEU A 116 2.09 -6.59 -4.26
C LEU A 116 2.50 -5.14 -3.95
N PHE A 117 3.32 -4.97 -2.92
CA PHE A 117 3.93 -3.67 -2.61
C PHE A 117 5.25 -3.55 -3.37
N ALA A 118 5.45 -2.45 -4.07
CA ALA A 118 6.72 -2.07 -4.67
C ALA A 118 7.29 -0.88 -3.89
N LEU A 119 8.46 -1.07 -3.27
CA LEU A 119 9.14 -0.05 -2.48
C LEU A 119 10.46 0.30 -3.17
N GLN A 120 10.72 1.57 -3.42
CA GLN A 120 11.96 2.04 -4.03
C GLN A 120 12.59 3.13 -3.19
N GLN A 121 13.87 2.98 -2.88
CA GLN A 121 14.63 3.99 -2.17
C GLN A 121 15.10 5.09 -3.12
N THR A 122 14.21 6.04 -3.44
CA THR A 122 14.48 7.10 -4.41
C THR A 122 15.40 8.19 -3.85
N GLY A 123 16.38 8.63 -4.63
CA GLY A 123 17.25 9.76 -4.26
C GLY A 123 18.50 9.39 -3.46
N LYS A 124 18.85 8.10 -3.39
CA LYS A 124 20.12 7.61 -2.83
C LYS A 124 20.99 6.96 -3.92
N LYS A 125 22.23 6.59 -3.56
CA LYS A 125 23.21 6.01 -4.47
C LYS A 125 22.78 4.67 -5.08
N THR A 126 22.01 3.85 -4.36
CA THR A 126 21.69 2.48 -4.80
C THR A 126 20.34 2.39 -5.51
N ASN A 127 19.30 3.14 -5.11
CA ASN A 127 17.94 3.05 -5.69
C ASN A 127 17.38 1.61 -5.73
N ASP A 128 17.63 0.83 -4.68
CA ASP A 128 17.15 -0.55 -4.57
C ASP A 128 15.62 -0.62 -4.57
N VAL A 129 15.11 -1.73 -5.09
CA VAL A 129 13.68 -1.97 -5.31
C VAL A 129 13.28 -3.27 -4.61
N PHE A 130 12.21 -3.21 -3.82
CA PHE A 130 11.71 -4.34 -3.07
C PHE A 130 10.27 -4.62 -3.46
N TYR A 131 9.98 -5.87 -3.80
CA TYR A 131 8.65 -6.37 -4.09
C TYR A 131 8.19 -7.29 -2.97
N ILE A 132 7.14 -6.89 -2.25
CA ILE A 132 6.62 -7.60 -1.08
C ILE A 132 5.21 -8.09 -1.40
N ALA A 133 5.05 -9.40 -1.55
CA ALA A 133 3.75 -10.03 -1.78
C ALA A 133 3.07 -10.32 -0.43
N ALA A 134 1.94 -9.67 -0.15
CA ALA A 134 1.24 -9.76 1.13
C ALA A 134 -0.19 -10.28 0.96
N ASN A 135 -0.60 -11.18 1.86
CA ASN A 135 -1.91 -11.80 1.91
C ASN A 135 -2.78 -11.20 3.02
N LYS A 136 -4.07 -11.49 2.96
CA LYS A 136 -5.05 -11.09 3.98
C LYS A 136 -4.56 -11.36 5.42
N GLY A 137 -4.54 -10.32 6.25
CA GLY A 137 -4.12 -10.32 7.66
C GLY A 137 -2.65 -9.94 7.88
N GLU A 138 -1.82 -10.11 6.85
CA GLU A 138 -0.41 -9.74 6.92
C GLU A 138 -0.23 -8.22 6.91
N LYS A 139 0.85 -7.76 7.54
CA LYS A 139 1.16 -6.34 7.73
C LYS A 139 2.51 -6.02 7.12
N VAL A 140 2.61 -4.89 6.43
CA VAL A 140 3.83 -4.44 5.76
C VAL A 140 4.28 -3.12 6.35
N LEU A 141 5.52 -3.07 6.84
CA LEU A 141 6.16 -1.83 7.28
C LEU A 141 6.79 -1.15 6.07
N ILE A 142 6.31 0.05 5.73
CA ILE A 142 6.94 0.92 4.76
C ILE A 142 7.89 1.87 5.52
N PRO A 143 9.21 1.79 5.28
CA PRO A 143 10.15 2.69 5.91
C PRO A 143 9.97 4.14 5.45
N SER A 144 10.39 5.07 6.30
CA SER A 144 10.57 6.46 5.90
C SER A 144 11.45 6.59 4.65
N GLN A 145 11.08 7.50 3.75
CA GLN A 145 11.79 7.82 2.52
C GLN A 145 11.88 6.69 1.49
N TYR A 146 10.89 5.80 1.48
CA TYR A 146 10.68 4.90 0.37
C TYR A 146 9.48 5.39 -0.43
N THR A 147 9.70 5.57 -1.73
CA THR A 147 8.58 5.65 -2.67
C THR A 147 7.90 4.29 -2.64
N HIS A 148 6.60 4.25 -2.42
CA HIS A 148 5.86 3.00 -2.41
C HIS A 148 4.63 3.07 -3.32
N ILE A 149 4.34 1.93 -3.94
CA ILE A 149 3.17 1.66 -4.76
C ILE A 149 2.56 0.35 -4.27
N THR A 150 1.23 0.25 -4.29
CA THR A 150 0.54 -1.02 -4.08
C THR A 150 -0.22 -1.42 -5.33
N ILE A 151 0.04 -2.64 -5.79
CA ILE A 151 -0.51 -3.21 -7.02
C ILE A 151 -1.49 -4.32 -6.66
N ASN A 152 -2.65 -4.31 -7.32
CA ASN A 152 -3.58 -5.43 -7.27
C ASN A 152 -3.26 -6.40 -8.42
N ILE A 153 -2.52 -7.46 -8.09
CA ILE A 153 -2.17 -8.55 -9.02
C ILE A 153 -3.23 -9.68 -9.02
N GLY A 154 -4.30 -9.54 -8.24
CA GLY A 154 -5.37 -10.52 -8.12
C GLY A 154 -6.57 -10.25 -9.02
N SER A 155 -7.53 -11.18 -9.00
CA SER A 155 -8.80 -11.07 -9.72
C SER A 155 -9.92 -10.38 -8.93
N GLU A 156 -9.69 -10.12 -7.64
CA GLU A 156 -10.66 -9.57 -6.70
C GLU A 156 -10.22 -8.18 -6.21
N PRO A 157 -11.14 -7.33 -5.72
CA PRO A 157 -10.77 -6.08 -5.06
C PRO A 157 -9.80 -6.31 -3.89
N LEU A 158 -8.68 -5.61 -3.96
CA LEU A 158 -7.68 -5.53 -2.91
C LEU A 158 -8.10 -4.42 -1.94
N ILE A 159 -8.27 -4.75 -0.67
CA ILE A 159 -8.67 -3.80 0.38
C ILE A 159 -7.56 -3.76 1.40
N LEU A 160 -7.05 -2.56 1.62
CA LEU A 160 -5.91 -2.27 2.48
C LEU A 160 -6.36 -1.31 3.57
N ALA A 161 -5.73 -1.40 4.72
CA ALA A 161 -5.70 -0.34 5.70
C ALA A 161 -4.26 0.10 5.94
N ASP A 162 -4.07 1.32 6.40
CA ASP A 162 -2.77 1.84 6.77
C ASP A 162 -2.84 2.78 7.97
N LEU A 163 -1.79 2.74 8.80
CA LEU A 163 -1.54 3.68 9.89
C LEU A 163 -0.29 4.49 9.58
N PHE A 164 -0.41 5.80 9.70
CA PHE A 164 0.70 6.72 9.57
C PHE A 164 0.45 8.05 10.28
N ALA A 165 1.47 8.90 10.34
CA ALA A 165 1.37 10.19 10.99
C ALA A 165 0.43 11.15 10.24
N ASP A 166 -0.55 11.70 10.93
CA ASP A 166 -1.62 12.53 10.35
C ASP A 166 -1.11 13.84 9.74
N PHE A 167 -0.01 14.37 10.27
CA PHE A 167 0.62 15.59 9.77
C PHE A 167 1.49 15.37 8.52
N VAL A 168 1.65 14.13 8.05
CA VAL A 168 2.48 13.82 6.90
C VAL A 168 1.73 14.08 5.61
N GLN A 169 2.38 14.84 4.72
CA GLN A 169 1.91 15.06 3.36
C GLN A 169 2.64 14.11 2.41
N SER A 170 1.87 13.49 1.52
CA SER A 170 2.37 12.63 0.45
C SER A 170 3.18 13.43 -0.57
N ASP A 171 4.44 13.04 -0.81
CA ASP A 171 5.26 13.59 -1.89
C ASP A 171 5.12 12.72 -3.15
N TYR A 172 4.50 13.31 -4.18
CA TYR A 172 4.29 12.68 -5.49
C TYR A 172 5.33 13.10 -6.53
N SER A 173 6.36 13.87 -6.16
CA SER A 173 7.29 14.48 -7.12
C SER A 173 8.05 13.44 -7.94
N ASP A 174 8.61 12.41 -7.29
CA ASP A 174 9.38 11.36 -7.96
C ASP A 174 8.48 10.49 -8.86
N THR A 175 7.35 10.01 -8.34
CA THR A 175 6.41 9.18 -9.11
C THR A 175 5.76 9.95 -10.25
N LYS A 176 5.55 11.27 -10.11
CA LYS A 176 5.05 12.10 -11.23
C LYS A 176 6.11 12.33 -12.30
N LYS A 177 7.37 12.52 -11.90
CA LYS A 177 8.50 12.73 -12.81
C LYS A 177 8.83 11.45 -13.59
N ASN A 178 8.97 10.33 -12.89
CA ASN A 178 9.39 9.06 -13.47
C ASN A 178 8.20 8.17 -13.86
N ARG A 179 6.98 8.65 -13.62
CA ARG A 179 5.70 7.96 -13.89
C ARG A 179 5.45 6.74 -13.00
N GLY A 180 6.27 6.42 -12.01
CA GLY A 180 6.04 5.25 -11.18
C GLY A 180 7.27 4.91 -10.37
N VAL A 181 7.56 3.61 -10.24
CA VAL A 181 8.83 3.08 -9.72
C VAL A 181 9.64 2.47 -10.88
N ALA A 182 10.77 1.86 -10.56
CA ALA A 182 11.74 1.31 -11.51
C ALA A 182 11.18 0.25 -12.48
N TYR A 183 10.09 -0.42 -12.13
CA TYR A 183 9.44 -1.35 -13.05
C TYR A 183 7.92 -1.23 -12.98
N TRP A 184 7.29 -1.45 -14.13
CA TRP A 184 5.86 -1.67 -14.25
C TRP A 184 5.57 -3.14 -14.01
N VAL A 185 4.45 -3.44 -13.35
CA VAL A 185 4.02 -4.82 -13.10
C VAL A 185 2.89 -5.17 -14.06
N LEU A 186 3.15 -6.12 -14.93
CA LEU A 186 2.24 -6.58 -15.98
C LEU A 186 1.78 -8.01 -15.68
N PRO A 187 0.65 -8.46 -16.28
CA PRO A 187 0.32 -9.87 -16.36
C PRO A 187 1.51 -10.70 -16.87
N PRO A 188 1.60 -11.98 -16.47
CA PRO A 188 2.67 -12.86 -16.92
C PRO A 188 2.62 -12.98 -18.44
N ALA A 189 3.79 -12.99 -19.07
CA ALA A 189 3.90 -13.42 -20.45
C ALA A 189 3.46 -14.89 -20.55
N TRP A 190 2.53 -15.17 -21.47
CA TRP A 190 1.92 -16.50 -21.67
C TRP A 190 1.03 -16.93 -20.49
N GLU A 191 0.30 -18.04 -20.60
CA GLU A 191 -0.60 -18.58 -19.55
C GLU A 191 0.18 -19.16 -18.34
N GLN A 192 1.22 -18.47 -17.89
CA GLN A 192 2.03 -18.84 -16.73
C GLN A 192 1.49 -18.20 -15.45
N THR A 193 1.98 -18.69 -14.31
CA THR A 193 1.69 -18.08 -13.00
C THR A 193 2.70 -16.97 -12.70
N GLY A 194 2.27 -15.92 -11.99
CA GLY A 194 3.13 -14.81 -11.58
C GLY A 194 2.81 -13.49 -12.28
N PHE A 195 3.84 -12.68 -12.52
CA PHE A 195 3.75 -11.38 -13.19
C PHE A 195 5.06 -11.07 -13.91
N THR A 196 5.02 -10.13 -14.85
CA THR A 196 6.19 -9.65 -15.58
C THR A 196 6.57 -8.26 -15.09
N LEU A 197 7.87 -8.01 -14.90
CA LEU A 197 8.41 -6.68 -14.67
C LEU A 197 8.90 -6.07 -15.98
N ALA A 198 8.28 -4.98 -16.40
CA ALA A 198 8.76 -4.19 -17.53
C ALA A 198 9.54 -2.99 -17.01
N GLU A 199 10.78 -2.82 -17.49
CA GLU A 199 11.66 -1.74 -17.04
C GLU A 199 11.04 -0.35 -17.31
N ASN A 200 11.10 0.52 -16.30
CA ASN A 200 10.80 1.93 -16.45
C ASN A 200 12.08 2.71 -16.73
N THR A 201 12.35 2.94 -18.01
CA THR A 201 13.56 3.62 -18.51
C THR A 201 13.69 5.10 -18.09
N ALA A 202 12.69 5.65 -17.38
CA ALA A 202 12.83 6.94 -16.70
C ALA A 202 13.87 6.88 -15.56
N TYR A 203 14.09 5.71 -14.96
CA TYR A 203 15.14 5.49 -13.97
C TYR A 203 16.42 5.02 -14.66
N LYS A 204 17.49 5.81 -14.55
CA LYS A 204 18.80 5.50 -15.18
C LYS A 204 19.68 4.58 -14.35
N ASN A 205 19.48 4.56 -13.04
CA ASN A 205 20.30 3.83 -12.08
C ASN A 205 19.36 3.11 -11.12
N VAL A 206 18.91 1.91 -11.51
CA VAL A 206 18.12 1.03 -10.65
C VAL A 206 19.07 0.12 -9.87
N GLY A 207 18.83 -0.01 -8.57
CA GLY A 207 19.63 -0.85 -7.69
C GLY A 207 19.28 -2.33 -7.77
N GLU A 208 19.63 -3.06 -6.72
CA GLU A 208 19.22 -4.45 -6.60
C GLU A 208 17.69 -4.54 -6.52
N THR A 209 17.13 -5.53 -7.20
CA THR A 209 15.70 -5.83 -7.14
C THR A 209 15.49 -7.12 -6.38
N SER A 210 14.82 -7.04 -5.23
CA SER A 210 14.57 -8.19 -4.36
C SER A 210 13.07 -8.47 -4.21
N PHE A 211 12.73 -9.74 -4.01
CA PHE A 211 11.36 -10.21 -3.83
C PHE A 211 11.23 -10.92 -2.50
N GLY A 212 10.09 -10.75 -1.84
CA GLY A 212 9.84 -11.40 -0.58
C GLY A 212 8.39 -11.33 -0.13
N VAL A 213 8.19 -11.80 1.08
CA VAL A 213 6.94 -11.72 1.85
C VAL A 213 7.16 -10.85 3.08
N PRO A 214 6.10 -10.28 3.69
CA PRO A 214 6.27 -9.41 4.84
C PRO A 214 6.98 -10.14 5.97
N ALA A 215 7.96 -9.50 6.58
CA ALA A 215 8.56 -10.03 7.80
C ALA A 215 7.57 -9.85 8.96
N GLU A 216 7.53 -10.83 9.87
CA GLU A 216 6.77 -10.70 11.11
C GLU A 216 7.28 -9.50 11.93
N LEU A 217 6.41 -8.56 12.26
CA LEU A 217 6.74 -7.34 13.00
C LEU A 217 6.72 -7.57 14.52
N SER A 218 7.15 -8.76 14.95
CA SER A 218 7.14 -9.20 16.36
C SER A 218 8.03 -8.33 17.24
N SER A 219 9.17 -7.85 16.72
CA SER A 219 10.06 -6.90 17.43
C SER A 219 9.38 -5.55 17.73
N LEU A 220 8.30 -5.22 17.03
CA LEU A 220 7.48 -4.03 17.22
C LEU A 220 6.21 -4.31 18.02
N ASN A 221 5.98 -5.56 18.45
CA ASN A 221 4.73 -6.02 19.03
C ASN A 221 3.51 -5.76 18.12
N ILE A 222 3.68 -5.95 16.81
CA ILE A 222 2.62 -5.81 15.80
C ILE A 222 2.37 -7.20 15.15
N PRO A 223 1.59 -8.08 15.78
CA PRO A 223 1.30 -9.40 15.24
C PRO A 223 0.30 -9.35 14.08
N PHE A 224 0.38 -10.31 13.15
CA PHE A 224 -0.57 -10.40 12.03
C PHE A 224 -1.98 -10.84 12.46
N ASN A 225 -2.11 -11.60 13.55
CA ASN A 225 -3.38 -12.18 13.99
C ASN A 225 -4.38 -11.18 14.62
N THR A 226 -3.95 -9.94 14.89
CA THR A 226 -4.78 -8.89 15.48
C THR A 226 -4.90 -7.73 14.49
N PRO A 227 -6.12 -7.20 14.23
CA PRO A 227 -6.32 -6.07 13.33
C PRO A 227 -5.48 -4.86 13.70
N LEU A 228 -4.95 -4.16 12.71
CA LEU A 228 -4.09 -2.99 12.89
C LEU A 228 -4.80 -1.87 13.67
N TYR A 229 -6.07 -1.62 13.37
CA TYR A 229 -6.89 -0.65 14.11
C TYR A 229 -6.99 -1.02 15.59
N THR A 230 -7.31 -2.29 15.89
CA THR A 230 -7.43 -2.79 17.26
C THR A 230 -6.12 -2.64 18.02
N LEU A 231 -5.00 -3.04 17.41
CA LEU A 231 -3.67 -2.90 18.00
C LEU A 231 -3.35 -1.45 18.37
N PHE A 232 -3.71 -0.50 17.50
CA PHE A 232 -3.46 0.91 17.75
C PHE A 232 -4.33 1.47 18.87
N VAL A 233 -5.63 1.18 18.88
CA VAL A 233 -6.55 1.69 19.91
C VAL A 233 -6.23 1.11 21.29
N GLU A 234 -5.81 -0.15 21.37
CA GLU A 234 -5.45 -0.80 22.64
C GLU A 234 -4.17 -0.24 23.26
N ASP A 235 -3.16 0.06 22.44
CA ASP A 235 -1.87 0.58 22.92
C ASP A 235 -1.20 1.46 21.87
N PRO A 236 -1.60 2.75 21.79
CA PRO A 236 -1.09 3.68 20.78
C PRO A 236 0.43 3.88 20.85
N LYS A 237 1.04 3.66 22.03
CA LYS A 237 2.48 3.85 22.24
C LYS A 237 3.32 2.90 21.39
N ARG A 238 2.80 1.72 21.03
CA ARG A 238 3.44 0.77 20.09
C ARG A 238 3.76 1.42 18.75
N PHE A 239 2.95 2.39 18.34
CA PHE A 239 3.03 3.07 17.05
C PHE A 239 3.69 4.46 17.13
N SER A 240 4.26 4.84 18.26
CA SER A 240 4.95 6.13 18.44
C SER A 240 6.13 6.37 17.49
N PHE A 241 6.64 5.31 16.84
CA PHE A 241 7.67 5.43 15.81
C PHE A 241 7.12 6.00 14.49
N LEU A 242 5.83 5.88 14.21
CA LEU A 242 5.21 6.40 12.97
C LEU A 242 5.25 7.93 12.91
N THR A 243 5.25 8.59 14.07
CA THR A 243 5.31 10.06 14.17
C THR A 243 6.74 10.60 14.21
N LYS A 244 7.77 9.73 14.15
CA LYS A 244 9.17 10.12 14.16
C LYS A 244 9.68 10.30 12.73
N LYS A 245 10.45 11.36 12.49
CA LYS A 245 11.13 11.57 11.21
C LYS A 245 12.36 10.64 11.10
N LYS A 246 12.78 10.36 9.86
CA LYS A 246 13.89 9.46 9.47
C LYS A 246 15.07 9.40 10.45
N ASP A 247 15.58 10.54 10.94
CA ASP A 247 16.79 10.57 11.77
C ASP A 247 16.59 10.01 13.18
N GLU A 248 15.33 9.77 13.59
CA GLU A 248 14.94 9.23 14.89
C GLU A 248 14.49 7.76 14.82
N VAL A 249 14.44 7.17 13.63
CA VAL A 249 13.93 5.80 13.42
C VAL A 249 15.10 4.80 13.35
N SER A 250 15.68 4.51 14.52
CA SER A 250 16.71 3.47 14.68
C SER A 250 16.16 2.04 14.55
N ILE A 251 14.85 1.88 14.77
CA ILE A 251 14.14 0.60 14.86
C ILE A 251 14.02 -0.09 13.48
N VAL A 252 13.80 0.70 12.41
CA VAL A 252 13.65 0.18 11.04
C VAL A 252 14.96 -0.37 10.48
N LYS A 253 16.13 0.12 10.93
CA LYS A 253 17.42 -0.43 10.50
C LYS A 253 17.69 -1.84 11.05
N LYS A 254 17.01 -2.22 12.14
CA LYS A 254 17.20 -3.51 12.81
C LYS A 254 16.07 -4.50 12.54
N THR A 255 14.95 -4.04 11.96
CA THR A 255 13.79 -4.88 11.66
C THR A 255 13.82 -5.24 10.18
N PRO A 256 13.87 -6.52 9.82
CA PRO A 256 13.73 -6.94 8.43
C PRO A 256 12.40 -6.40 7.87
N LEU A 257 12.42 -5.89 6.64
CA LEU A 257 11.21 -5.39 5.98
C LEU A 257 10.41 -6.52 5.33
N PHE A 258 11.12 -7.56 4.91
CA PHE A 258 10.60 -8.74 4.25
C PHE A 258 11.55 -9.92 4.49
N GLU A 259 11.03 -11.11 4.29
CA GLU A 259 11.81 -12.33 4.19
C GLU A 259 11.87 -12.77 2.73
N VAL A 260 13.06 -13.19 2.28
CA VAL A 260 13.27 -13.73 0.93
C VAL A 260 12.75 -15.17 0.91
N ASN A 261 11.45 -15.31 0.69
CA ASN A 261 10.77 -16.61 0.50
C ASN A 261 10.02 -16.65 -0.85
N TRP A 262 10.50 -15.90 -1.84
CA TRP A 262 9.89 -15.89 -3.17
C TRP A 262 10.36 -17.10 -4.00
N GLN A 263 9.43 -18.02 -4.30
CA GLN A 263 9.65 -19.21 -5.10
C GLN A 263 9.25 -19.03 -6.59
N GLY A 264 8.93 -17.81 -7.01
CA GLY A 264 8.63 -17.54 -8.40
C GLY A 264 9.88 -17.63 -9.29
N LYS A 265 9.68 -17.77 -10.60
CA LYS A 265 10.76 -17.60 -11.57
C LYS A 265 10.70 -16.17 -12.10
N LEU A 266 11.83 -15.47 -12.09
CA LEU A 266 11.96 -14.27 -12.92
C LEU A 266 11.99 -14.77 -14.36
N ALA A 267 11.06 -14.27 -15.17
CA ALA A 267 11.01 -14.60 -16.59
C ALA A 267 12.25 -14.07 -17.32
#